data_AF-A0A7W0S149-F1
#
_entry.id   AF-A0A7W0S149-F1
#
_cell.length_a   1.000
_cell.length_b   1.000
_cell.length_c   1.000
_cell.angle_alpha   90.00
_cell.angle_beta   90.00
_cell.angle_gamma   90.00
#
_symmetry.space_group_name_H-M   'P 1'
#
loop_
_entity.id
_entity.type
_entity.pdbx_description
1 polymer ?
#
loop_
_entity_poly.entity_id
_entity_poly.type
_entity_poly.pdbx_seq_one_letter_code
_entity_poly.pdbx_strand_id
1 'polypeptide(L)' 'MSLLHAGRVGRPHGLDGSFHVTRPRPALLALGGEVRVGDATREIVRRSGTEEKPILRLGGVGDRAGADALRGADLMV' A
#
# COMPACT_ATOMS: atom_id res chain seq x y z
N MET A 1 4.50 2.42 21.43
CA MET A 1 4.85 3.10 20.16
C MET A 1 3.56 3.32 19.39
N SER A 2 3.28 4.54 18.92
CA SER A 2 2.09 4.82 18.11
C SER A 2 2.42 4.66 16.63
N LEU A 3 1.58 3.94 15.90
CA LEU A 3 1.72 3.84 14.44
C LEU A 3 1.37 5.17 13.76
N LEU A 4 2.10 5.52 12.71
CA LEU A 4 1.85 6.67 11.86
C LEU A 4 1.03 6.26 10.64
N HIS A 5 -0.01 7.02 10.33
CA HIS A 5 -0.77 6.83 9.09
C HIS A 5 0.09 7.19 7.88
N ALA A 6 0.34 6.22 6.99
CA ALA A 6 1.14 6.37 5.78
C ALA A 6 0.27 6.55 4.51
N GLY A 7 -1.00 6.20 4.59
CA GLY A 7 -1.97 6.34 3.51
C GLY A 7 -3.11 5.34 3.64
N ARG A 8 -3.93 5.24 2.60
CA ARG A 8 -5.06 4.30 2.55
C ARG A 8 -5.12 3.61 1.20
N VAL A 9 -5.31 2.30 1.21
CA VAL A 9 -5.40 1.47 0.00
C VAL A 9 -6.56 1.97 -0.87
N GLY A 10 -6.24 2.37 -2.10
CA GLY A 10 -7.16 2.87 -3.10
C GLY A 10 -7.57 1.80 -4.11
N ARG A 11 -7.90 2.22 -5.33
CA ARG A 11 -8.34 1.31 -6.41
C ARG A 11 -7.17 0.40 -6.85
N PRO A 12 -7.43 -0.88 -7.16
CA PRO A 12 -6.45 -1.74 -7.83
C PRO A 12 -5.96 -1.16 -9.15
N HIS A 13 -4.68 -1.34 -9.43
CA HIS A 13 -3.96 -0.89 -10.61
C HIS A 13 -3.37 -2.09 -11.34
N GLY A 14 -3.75 -2.32 -12.60
CA GLY A 14 -3.33 -3.51 -13.35
C GLY A 14 -3.89 -4.81 -12.77
N LEU A 15 -3.13 -5.90 -12.98
CA LEU A 15 -3.48 -7.26 -12.58
C LEU A 15 -2.52 -7.88 -11.56
N ASP A 16 -1.38 -7.23 -11.27
CA ASP A 16 -0.27 -7.80 -10.49
C ASP A 16 -0.40 -7.61 -8.97
N GLY A 17 -1.53 -7.08 -8.50
CA GLY A 17 -1.74 -6.73 -7.09
C GLY A 17 -1.29 -5.33 -6.71
N SER A 18 -0.86 -4.50 -7.68
CA SER A 18 -0.64 -3.08 -7.42
C SER A 18 -1.94 -2.33 -7.14
N PHE A 19 -1.87 -1.24 -6.38
CA PHE A 19 -3.00 -0.35 -6.08
C PHE A 19 -2.56 1.10 -5.90
N HIS A 20 -3.46 2.05 -6.15
CA HIS A 20 -3.24 3.46 -5.84
C HIS A 20 -3.29 3.69 -4.33
N VAL A 21 -2.48 4.59 -3.79
CA VAL A 21 -2.61 5.05 -2.41
C VAL A 21 -3.38 6.37 -2.37
N THR A 22 -4.39 6.43 -1.51
CA THR A 22 -5.14 7.65 -1.22
C THR A 22 -4.64 8.27 0.07
N ARG A 23 -4.68 9.61 0.17
CA ARG A 23 -4.12 10.38 1.30
C ARG A 23 -2.66 9.97 1.64
N PRO A 24 -1.76 9.85 0.64
CA PRO A 24 -0.43 9.33 0.88
C PRO A 24 0.39 10.27 1.77
N ARG A 25 1.25 9.69 2.61
CA ARG A 25 2.41 10.35 3.22
C ARG A 25 3.67 9.72 2.64
N PRO A 26 4.19 10.23 1.51
CA PRO A 26 5.19 9.54 0.70
C PRO A 26 6.49 9.22 1.44
N ALA A 27 6.87 10.07 2.40
CA ALA A 27 8.04 9.86 3.26
C ALA A 27 7.96 8.57 4.10
N LEU A 28 6.77 8.02 4.31
CA LEU A 28 6.53 6.77 5.05
C LEU A 28 6.38 5.54 4.13
N LEU A 29 6.36 5.73 2.81
CA LEU A 29 6.06 4.67 1.82
C LEU A 29 7.32 4.30 1.02
N ALA A 30 8.39 3.92 1.71
CA ALA A 30 9.64 3.49 1.08
C ALA A 30 9.51 2.07 0.48
N LEU A 31 10.14 1.84 -0.68
CA LEU A 31 10.30 0.49 -1.22
C LEU A 31 11.15 -0.35 -0.25
N GLY A 32 10.74 -1.59 0.03
CA GLY A 32 11.34 -2.43 1.06
C GLY A 32 10.91 -2.08 2.50
N GLY A 33 10.13 -1.02 2.69
CA GLY A 33 9.55 -0.67 3.99
C GLY A 33 8.37 -1.56 4.36
N GLU A 34 8.14 -1.75 5.64
CA GLU A 34 6.99 -2.49 6.16
C GLU A 34 5.81 -1.57 6.45
N VAL A 35 4.61 -2.03 6.13
CA VAL A 35 3.34 -1.39 6.50
C VAL A 35 2.42 -2.40 7.14
N ARG A 36 1.75 -2.01 8.23
CA ARG A 36 0.59 -2.73 8.75
C ARG A 36 -0.64 -2.34 7.94
N VAL A 37 -1.37 -3.35 7.46
CA VAL A 37 -2.62 -3.23 6.74
C VAL A 37 -3.61 -4.26 7.27
N GLY A 38 -4.70 -3.79 7.90
CA GLY A 38 -5.55 -4.65 8.71
C GLY A 38 -4.75 -5.32 9.83
N ASP A 39 -4.81 -6.65 9.90
CA ASP A 39 -4.10 -7.44 10.92
C ASP A 39 -2.68 -7.86 10.54
N ALA A 40 -2.29 -7.67 9.28
CA ALA A 40 -1.02 -8.14 8.75
C ALA A 40 0.00 -7.00 8.57
N THR A 41 1.27 -7.28 8.88
CA THR A 41 2.41 -6.48 8.43
C THR A 41 2.91 -7.03 7.09
N ARG A 42 3.17 -6.16 6.12
CA ARG A 42 3.60 -6.53 4.77
C ARG A 42 4.67 -5.58 4.27
N GLU A 43 5.64 -6.10 3.53
CA GLU A 43 6.65 -5.31 2.83
C GLU A 43 6.04 -4.61 1.59
N ILE A 44 6.45 -3.37 1.32
CA ILE A 44 6.24 -2.70 0.04
C ILE A 44 7.23 -3.27 -0.97
N VAL A 45 6.79 -4.21 -1.80
CA VAL A 45 7.62 -4.92 -2.79
C VAL A 45 7.64 -4.23 -4.17
N ARG A 46 6.78 -3.23 -4.37
CA ARG A 46 6.80 -2.37 -5.56
C ARG A 46 6.32 -0.98 -5.19
N ARG A 47 6.98 0.04 -5.73
CA ARG A 47 6.57 1.44 -5.68
C ARG A 47 6.75 2.05 -7.06
N SER A 48 5.71 2.71 -7.56
CA SER A 48 5.73 3.46 -8.82
C SER A 48 4.80 4.67 -8.74
N GLY A 49 4.72 5.45 -9.83
CA GLY A 49 3.93 6.68 -9.86
C GLY A 49 4.69 7.85 -9.24
N THR A 50 3.95 8.85 -8.77
CA THR A 50 4.52 10.07 -8.16
C THR A 50 4.29 10.08 -6.65
N GLU A 51 4.92 11.02 -5.94
CA GLU A 51 4.66 11.22 -4.51
C GLU A 51 3.20 11.56 -4.22
N GLU A 52 2.56 12.38 -5.07
CA GLU A 52 1.15 12.75 -4.93
C GLU A 52 0.19 11.60 -5.25
N LYS A 53 0.58 10.70 -6.17
CA LYS A 53 -0.24 9.58 -6.65
C LYS A 53 0.58 8.29 -6.68
N PRO A 54 1.03 7.78 -5.54
CA PRO A 54 1.85 6.59 -5.51
C PRO A 54 1.00 5.35 -5.80
N ILE A 55 1.64 4.38 -6.45
CA ILE A 55 1.11 3.04 -6.71
C ILE A 55 2.03 2.05 -5.99
N LEU A 56 1.46 1.25 -5.10
CA LEU A 56 2.20 0.26 -4.32
C LEU A 56 1.73 -1.15 -4.63
N ARG A 57 2.62 -2.12 -4.40
CA ARG A 57 2.26 -3.53 -4.23
C ARG A 57 2.86 -4.04 -2.94
N LEU A 58 2.11 -4.84 -2.20
CA LEU A 58 2.53 -5.42 -0.94
C LEU A 58 2.90 -6.89 -1.10
N GLY A 59 3.85 -7.36 -0.29
CA GLY A 59 4.20 -8.77 -0.19
C GLY A 59 2.95 -9.63 0.10
N GLY A 60 2.78 -10.72 -0.65
CA GLY A 60 1.61 -11.60 -0.56
C GLY A 60 0.32 -11.04 -1.16
N VAL A 61 0.36 -9.90 -1.87
CA VAL A 61 -0.76 -9.36 -2.66
C VAL A 61 -0.35 -9.42 -4.13
N GLY A 62 -0.60 -10.56 -4.77
CA GLY A 62 -0.09 -10.88 -6.10
C GLY A 62 -1.07 -10.66 -7.25
N ASP A 63 -2.32 -10.32 -6.96
CA ASP A 63 -3.36 -10.18 -7.97
C ASP A 63 -4.35 -9.05 -7.66
N ARG A 64 -5.17 -8.73 -8.68
CA ARG A 64 -6.20 -7.70 -8.58
C ARG A 64 -7.19 -7.97 -7.44
N ALA A 65 -7.56 -9.22 -7.21
CA ALA A 65 -8.54 -9.60 -6.20
C ALA A 65 -8.01 -9.34 -4.78
N GLY A 66 -6.75 -9.70 -4.51
CA GLY A 66 -6.07 -9.41 -3.26
C GLY A 66 -5.92 -7.91 -3.02
N ALA A 67 -5.59 -7.13 -4.06
CA ALA A 67 -5.54 -5.68 -3.94
C ALA A 67 -6.93 -5.08 -3.62
N ASP A 68 -8.00 -5.60 -4.24
CA ASP A 68 -9.36 -5.13 -3.99
C ASP A 68 -9.87 -5.52 -2.59
N ALA A 69 -9.48 -6.69 -2.08
CA ALA A 69 -9.79 -7.14 -0.72
C ALA A 69 -9.20 -6.22 0.37
N LEU A 70 -8.10 -5.52 0.06
CA LEU A 70 -7.50 -4.52 0.97
C LEU A 70 -8.06 -3.11 0.77
N ARG A 71 -8.93 -2.88 -0.23
CA ARG A 71 -9.39 -1.55 -0.60
C ARG A 71 -10.04 -0.85 0.59
N GLY A 72 -9.55 0.34 0.88
CA GLY A 72 -10.02 1.17 1.97
C GLY A 72 -9.40 0.84 3.34
N ALA A 73 -8.49 -0.12 3.43
CA ALA A 73 -7.68 -0.33 4.62
C ALA A 73 -6.62 0.78 4.76
N ASP A 74 -6.33 1.18 5.99
CA ASP A 74 -5.24 2.10 6.28
C ASP A 74 -3.89 1.38 6.22
N LEU A 75 -2.88 2.11 5.75
CA LEU A 75 -1.48 1.73 5.79
C LEU A 75 -0.84 2.45 6.97
N MET A 76 -0.26 1.67 7.89
CA MET A 76 0.31 2.18 9.13
C MET A 76 1.78 1.76 9.23
N VAL A 77 2.66 2.67 9.68
CA VAL A 77 4.10 2.42 9.90
C VAL A 77 4.45 2.65 11.36
#